data_AF-A0A3P1VJA4-F1
#
_entry.id   AF-A0A3P1VJA4-F1
#
_cell.length_a   1.000
_cell.length_b   1.000
_cell.length_c   1.000
_cell.angle_alpha   90.00
_cell.angle_beta   90.00
_cell.angle_gamma   90.00
#
_symmetry.space_group_name_H-M   'P 1'
#
loop_
_entity.id
_entity.type
_entity.pdbx_description
1 polymer ?
#
loop_
_entity_poly.entity_id
_entity_poly.type
_entity_poly.pdbx_seq_one_letter_code
_entity_poly.pdbx_strand_id
1 'polypeptide(L)'
;MENYKGIEYLRNKLNIVKSRVETRYSYYDMKKKEHSLSITIPQEIRQKYGATLGWCAKSVDTLADRLYFKKFENDIFEVNEIFKLNNPDVFFDNAILSALISSCCFVYISQGEEDIPRLQVIEGDCATGIIDPITNLLTEGYAILNKNDEGRPILEAYFISGRTDYYINGEY
;
A
#
# COMPACT_ATOMS: atom_id res chain seq x y z
N MET A 1 11.25 -23.89 -15.68
CA MET A 1 11.35 -22.43 -15.81
C MET A 1 10.00 -21.87 -15.41
N GLU A 2 9.93 -21.12 -14.32
CA GLU A 2 8.72 -20.38 -13.98
C GLU A 2 8.40 -19.43 -15.13
N ASN A 3 7.17 -19.48 -15.61
CA ASN A 3 6.72 -18.64 -16.72
C ASN A 3 6.18 -17.34 -16.14
N TYR A 4 7.07 -16.39 -15.91
CA TYR A 4 6.74 -15.05 -15.40
C TYR A 4 5.92 -14.26 -16.43
N LYS A 5 4.96 -13.48 -15.95
CA LYS A 5 4.12 -12.65 -16.85
C LYS A 5 4.81 -11.35 -17.25
N GLY A 6 5.81 -10.93 -16.48
CA GLY A 6 6.63 -9.75 -16.70
C GLY A 6 6.11 -8.50 -15.98
N ILE A 7 7.01 -7.54 -15.82
CA ILE A 7 6.72 -6.25 -15.17
C ILE A 7 5.54 -5.50 -15.80
N GLU A 8 5.42 -5.53 -17.12
CA GLU A 8 4.35 -4.80 -17.82
C GLU A 8 2.96 -5.35 -17.50
N TYR A 9 2.85 -6.66 -17.32
CA TYR A 9 1.61 -7.28 -16.85
C TYR A 9 1.26 -6.80 -15.43
N LEU A 10 2.25 -6.72 -14.54
CA LEU A 10 2.06 -6.27 -13.16
C LEU A 10 1.73 -4.77 -13.07
N ARG A 11 2.36 -3.92 -13.88
CA ARG A 11 1.99 -2.49 -14.00
C ARG A 11 0.51 -2.33 -14.38
N ASN A 12 0.07 -3.07 -15.39
CA ASN A 12 -1.34 -3.06 -15.80
C ASN A 12 -2.27 -3.60 -14.71
N LYS A 13 -1.86 -4.66 -14.01
CA LYS A 13 -2.61 -5.21 -12.87
C LYS A 13 -2.75 -4.18 -11.73
N LEU A 14 -1.68 -3.45 -11.42
CA LEU A 14 -1.71 -2.40 -10.40
C LEU A 14 -2.65 -1.27 -10.79
N ASN A 15 -2.59 -0.81 -12.04
CA ASN A 15 -3.45 0.27 -12.54
C ASN A 15 -4.95 -0.05 -12.40
N ILE A 16 -5.35 -1.32 -12.54
CA ILE A 16 -6.75 -1.75 -12.36
C ILE A 16 -7.23 -1.55 -10.91
N VAL A 17 -6.37 -1.84 -9.92
CA VAL A 17 -6.74 -1.77 -8.50
C VAL A 17 -6.51 -0.37 -7.90
N LYS A 18 -5.55 0.39 -8.45
CA LYS A 18 -5.12 1.71 -7.98
C LYS A 18 -6.30 2.67 -7.79
N SER A 19 -7.17 2.81 -8.79
CA SER A 19 -8.33 3.71 -8.71
C SER A 19 -9.27 3.41 -7.53
N ARG A 20 -9.45 2.14 -7.19
CA ARG A 20 -10.27 1.73 -6.04
C ARG A 20 -9.60 2.07 -4.72
N VAL A 21 -8.28 1.89 -4.63
CA VAL A 21 -7.51 2.23 -3.44
C VAL A 21 -7.48 3.75 -3.23
N GLU A 22 -7.17 4.53 -4.27
CA GLU A 22 -7.21 6.00 -4.25
C GLU A 22 -8.59 6.53 -3.82
N THR A 23 -9.67 5.88 -4.27
CA THR A 23 -11.02 6.23 -3.83
C THR A 23 -11.18 6.03 -2.31
N ARG A 24 -10.70 4.93 -1.73
CA ARG A 24 -10.78 4.67 -0.29
C ARG A 24 -9.95 5.68 0.51
N TYR A 25 -8.75 6.00 0.06
CA TYR A 25 -7.94 7.08 0.63
C TYR A 25 -8.68 8.42 0.55
N SER A 26 -9.33 8.74 -0.56
CA SER A 26 -10.10 9.98 -0.67
C SER A 26 -11.29 10.06 0.30
N TYR A 27 -11.91 8.93 0.64
CA TYR A 27 -12.94 8.85 1.68
C TYR A 27 -12.35 8.99 3.09
N TYR A 28 -11.20 8.35 3.34
CA TYR A 28 -10.48 8.47 4.60
C TYR A 28 -10.03 9.92 4.86
N ASP A 29 -9.38 10.55 3.88
CA ASP A 29 -8.94 11.96 3.93
C ASP A 29 -10.09 12.98 3.93
N MET A 30 -11.34 12.52 3.80
CA MET A 30 -12.52 13.38 3.62
C MET A 30 -12.41 14.34 2.42
N LYS A 31 -11.62 13.96 1.40
CA LYS A 31 -11.42 14.74 0.17
C LYS A 31 -12.39 14.32 -0.95
N LYS A 32 -13.10 13.21 -0.79
CA LYS A 32 -14.08 12.74 -1.78
C LYS A 32 -15.24 13.74 -1.88
N LYS A 33 -15.43 14.31 -3.06
CA LYS A 33 -16.58 15.15 -3.40
C LYS A 33 -17.61 14.29 -4.14
N GLU A 34 -18.83 14.22 -3.62
CA GLU A 34 -19.94 13.62 -4.35
C GLU A 34 -20.55 14.61 -5.33
N HIS A 35 -20.63 14.21 -6.59
CA HIS A 35 -21.24 15.01 -7.65
C HIS A 35 -22.71 14.61 -7.92
N SER A 36 -23.16 13.49 -7.36
CA SER A 36 -24.54 12.99 -7.48
C SER A 36 -25.49 13.72 -6.54
N LEU A 37 -25.70 15.00 -6.82
CA LEU A 37 -26.70 15.79 -6.11
C LEU A 37 -28.05 15.62 -6.80
N SER A 38 -29.10 15.41 -6.00
CA SER A 38 -30.47 15.18 -6.44
C SER A 38 -30.90 16.16 -7.53
N ILE A 39 -31.77 15.71 -8.45
CA ILE A 39 -32.36 16.52 -9.53
C ILE A 39 -33.02 17.79 -8.95
N THR A 40 -33.48 17.72 -7.70
CA THR A 40 -34.14 18.82 -6.98
C THR A 40 -33.20 19.95 -6.56
N ILE A 41 -31.87 19.75 -6.56
CA ILE A 41 -30.90 20.78 -6.15
C ILE A 41 -30.50 21.62 -7.37
N PRO A 42 -30.77 22.95 -7.36
CA PRO A 42 -30.35 23.85 -8.43
C PRO A 42 -28.85 23.80 -8.71
N GLN A 43 -28.46 23.92 -9.99
CA GLN A 43 -27.07 23.78 -10.45
C GLN A 43 -26.10 24.77 -9.76
N GLU A 44 -26.57 25.96 -9.43
CA GLU A 44 -25.81 27.02 -8.75
C GLU A 44 -25.43 26.65 -7.30
N ILE A 45 -26.32 25.92 -6.61
CA ILE A 45 -26.09 25.45 -5.23
C ILE A 45 -25.26 24.16 -5.25
N ARG A 46 -25.44 23.34 -6.29
CA ARG A 46 -24.75 22.07 -6.47
C ARG A 46 -23.23 22.18 -6.39
N GLN A 47 -22.67 23.23 -7.00
CA GLN A 47 -21.22 23.47 -7.02
C GLN A 47 -20.67 23.96 -5.67
N LYS A 48 -21.53 24.52 -4.82
CA LYS A 48 -21.18 25.03 -3.49
C LYS A 48 -21.40 24.00 -2.38
N TYR A 49 -22.13 22.93 -2.68
CA TYR A 49 -22.44 21.89 -1.72
C TYR A 49 -21.32 20.85 -1.67
N GLY A 50 -20.57 20.84 -0.57
CA GLY A 50 -19.60 19.79 -0.24
C GLY A 50 -20.02 19.09 1.03
N ALA A 51 -20.73 17.97 0.92
CA ALA A 51 -20.94 17.09 2.05
C ALA A 51 -19.80 16.07 2.09
N THR A 52 -18.92 16.19 3.09
CA THR A 52 -17.91 15.18 3.39
C THR A 52 -18.33 14.49 4.69
N LEU A 53 -18.42 13.16 4.65
CA LEU A 53 -18.81 12.35 5.79
C LEU A 53 -17.56 11.71 6.41
N GLY A 54 -17.22 12.13 7.64
CA GLY A 54 -16.06 11.60 8.38
C GLY A 54 -16.25 10.21 8.98
N TRP A 55 -17.31 9.48 8.62
CA TRP A 55 -17.57 8.13 9.15
C TRP A 55 -16.44 7.16 8.81
N CYS A 56 -15.93 7.19 7.58
CA CYS A 56 -14.83 6.32 7.15
C CYS A 56 -13.56 6.59 7.97
N ALA A 57 -13.15 7.85 8.08
CA ALA A 57 -12.00 8.26 8.90
C ALA A 57 -12.17 7.79 10.35
N LYS A 58 -13.32 8.13 10.96
CA LYS A 58 -13.60 7.78 12.35
C LYS A 58 -13.59 6.27 12.60
N SER A 59 -14.18 5.49 11.71
CA SER A 59 -14.21 4.03 11.82
C SER A 59 -12.81 3.42 11.70
N VAL A 60 -12.02 3.87 10.72
CA VAL A 60 -10.65 3.40 10.52
C VAL A 60 -9.78 3.74 11.72
N ASP A 61 -9.75 5.00 12.17
CA ASP A 61 -8.92 5.44 13.29
C ASP A 61 -9.31 4.69 14.57
N THR A 62 -10.61 4.56 14.86
CA THR A 62 -11.09 3.85 16.06
C THR A 62 -10.71 2.36 16.05
N LEU A 63 -10.60 1.75 14.87
CA LEU A 63 -10.15 0.36 14.74
C LEU A 63 -8.63 0.26 14.85
N ALA A 64 -7.89 1.17 14.18
CA ALA A 64 -6.44 1.22 14.24
C ALA A 64 -5.94 1.40 15.67
N ASP A 65 -6.50 2.36 16.43
CA ASP A 65 -6.14 2.64 17.84
C ASP A 65 -6.34 1.43 18.78
N ARG A 66 -7.17 0.45 18.39
CA ARG A 66 -7.46 -0.75 19.19
C ARG A 66 -6.58 -1.93 18.81
N LEU A 67 -5.96 -1.89 17.65
CA LEU A 67 -5.06 -2.93 17.17
C LEU A 67 -3.65 -2.55 17.58
N TYR A 68 -3.02 -3.37 18.40
CA TYR A 68 -1.61 -3.21 18.73
C TYR A 68 -0.89 -4.52 18.52
N PHE A 69 0.30 -4.44 17.95
CA PHE A 69 1.18 -5.59 17.81
C PHE A 69 1.93 -5.82 19.13
N LYS A 70 1.97 -7.07 19.61
CA LYS A 70 2.72 -7.44 20.83
C LYS A 70 4.13 -7.90 20.52
N LYS A 71 4.24 -9.06 19.89
CA LYS A 71 5.48 -9.75 19.52
C LYS A 71 5.14 -11.02 18.76
N PHE A 72 6.12 -11.56 18.04
CA PHE A 72 6.11 -12.94 17.60
C PHE A 72 6.50 -13.85 18.77
N GLU A 73 5.67 -14.86 19.06
CA GLU A 73 6.01 -15.91 20.02
C GLU A 73 6.95 -16.94 19.37
N ASN A 74 7.84 -17.56 20.16
CA ASN A 74 8.82 -18.54 19.69
C ASN A 74 9.71 -18.01 18.54
N ASP A 75 10.30 -16.84 18.75
CA ASP A 75 11.07 -16.11 17.75
C ASP A 75 12.49 -16.66 17.55
N ILE A 76 12.59 -17.78 16.82
CA ILE A 76 13.85 -18.47 16.51
C ILE A 76 14.75 -17.63 15.57
N PHE A 77 14.15 -16.70 14.82
CA PHE A 77 14.83 -15.89 13.80
C PHE A 77 15.06 -14.43 14.24
N GLU A 78 14.87 -14.12 15.52
CA GLU A 78 15.07 -12.79 16.10
C GLU A 78 14.32 -11.66 15.36
N VAL A 79 13.16 -11.99 14.79
CA VAL A 79 12.31 -11.08 14.03
C VAL A 79 11.87 -9.89 14.88
N ASN A 80 11.61 -10.10 16.17
CA ASN A 80 11.25 -9.02 17.08
C ASN A 80 12.40 -8.00 17.24
N GLU A 81 13.66 -8.41 17.20
CA GLU A 81 14.80 -7.50 17.28
C GLU A 81 14.93 -6.69 15.99
N ILE A 82 14.71 -7.30 14.83
CA ILE A 82 14.64 -6.59 13.54
C ILE A 82 13.59 -5.48 13.59
N PHE A 83 12.39 -5.75 14.13
CA PHE A 83 11.35 -4.75 14.26
C PHE A 83 11.71 -3.64 15.23
N LYS A 84 12.37 -3.94 16.36
CA LYS A 84 12.85 -2.92 17.30
C LYS A 84 13.83 -1.94 16.65
N LEU A 85 14.70 -2.44 15.78
CA LEU A 85 15.66 -1.61 15.04
C LEU A 85 15.00 -0.74 13.96
N ASN A 86 13.79 -1.10 13.50
CA ASN A 86 13.03 -0.37 12.48
C ASN A 86 11.94 0.55 13.03
N ASN A 87 11.98 0.89 14.33
CA ASN A 87 10.93 1.65 15.03
C ASN A 87 9.54 0.96 14.92
N PRO A 88 9.29 -0.05 15.75
CA PRO A 88 8.17 -0.96 15.58
C PRO A 88 6.82 -0.25 15.72
N ASP A 89 6.74 0.73 16.62
CA ASP A 89 5.50 1.47 16.89
C ASP A 89 5.02 2.19 15.62
N VAL A 90 5.91 2.95 14.98
CA VAL A 90 5.60 3.66 13.72
C VAL A 90 5.35 2.67 12.58
N PHE A 91 6.09 1.57 12.53
CA PHE A 91 5.95 0.57 11.48
C PHE A 91 4.57 -0.11 11.51
N PHE A 92 4.16 -0.65 12.66
CA PHE A 92 2.91 -1.39 12.78
C PHE A 92 1.70 -0.47 12.69
N ASP A 93 1.76 0.74 13.26
CA ASP A 93 0.67 1.73 13.15
C ASP A 93 0.39 2.07 11.68
N ASN A 94 1.44 2.34 10.90
CA ASN A 94 1.31 2.62 9.47
C ASN A 94 0.81 1.41 8.67
N ALA A 95 1.30 0.21 8.98
CA ALA A 95 0.89 -1.01 8.29
C ALA A 95 -0.59 -1.35 8.54
N ILE A 96 -1.04 -1.24 9.79
CA ILE A 96 -2.43 -1.47 10.19
C ILE A 96 -3.34 -0.43 9.53
N LEU A 97 -2.96 0.86 9.61
CA LEU A 97 -3.73 1.95 9.01
C LEU A 97 -3.88 1.74 7.49
N SER A 98 -2.77 1.50 6.79
CA SER A 98 -2.79 1.26 5.34
C SER A 98 -3.64 0.04 4.99
N ALA A 99 -3.53 -1.06 5.75
CA ALA A 99 -4.34 -2.25 5.53
C ALA A 99 -5.85 -2.00 5.73
N LEU A 100 -6.23 -1.21 6.74
CA LEU A 100 -7.63 -0.86 7.00
C LEU A 100 -8.21 0.05 5.92
N ILE A 101 -7.42 1.00 5.39
CA ILE A 101 -7.86 1.91 4.32
C ILE A 101 -7.93 1.19 2.98
N SER A 102 -6.84 0.53 2.58
CA SER A 102 -6.67 -0.02 1.22
C SER A 102 -7.06 -1.49 1.09
N SER A 103 -7.45 -2.14 2.18
CA SER A 103 -7.71 -3.59 2.31
C SER A 103 -6.47 -4.49 2.20
N CYS A 104 -5.30 -3.95 1.87
CA CYS A 104 -4.07 -4.71 1.73
C CYS A 104 -2.86 -3.80 1.91
N CYS A 105 -1.93 -4.19 2.78
CA CYS A 105 -0.66 -3.51 2.96
C CYS A 105 0.47 -4.43 2.54
N PHE A 106 1.52 -3.87 1.94
CA PHE A 106 2.74 -4.60 1.60
C PHE A 106 3.89 -4.12 2.48
N VAL A 107 4.84 -5.00 2.75
CA VAL A 107 6.07 -4.69 3.46
C VAL A 107 7.22 -5.03 2.55
N TYR A 108 8.01 -4.02 2.21
CA TYR A 108 9.23 -4.18 1.45
C TYR A 108 10.42 -4.26 2.39
N ILE A 109 11.26 -5.27 2.16
CA ILE A 109 12.47 -5.53 2.92
C ILE A 109 13.65 -5.19 2.01
N SER A 110 14.48 -4.27 2.47
CA SER A 110 15.68 -3.83 1.76
C SER A 110 16.92 -4.00 2.65
N GLN A 111 18.10 -4.02 2.03
CA GLN A 111 19.34 -3.97 2.78
C GLN A 111 19.48 -2.58 3.41
N GLY A 112 19.55 -2.52 4.74
CA GLY A 112 19.80 -1.28 5.48
C GLY A 112 21.29 -1.07 5.75
N GLU A 113 21.59 -0.10 6.62
CA GLU A 113 22.93 0.14 7.11
C GLU A 113 23.36 -0.97 8.09
N GLU A 114 24.66 -1.28 8.13
CA GLU A 114 25.25 -2.23 9.09
C GLU A 114 24.65 -3.65 9.08
N ASP A 115 24.23 -4.15 7.91
CA ASP A 115 23.58 -5.47 7.73
C ASP A 115 22.24 -5.64 8.48
N ILE A 116 21.65 -4.54 8.95
CA ILE A 116 20.31 -4.54 9.53
C ILE A 116 19.29 -4.40 8.40
N PRO A 117 18.32 -5.34 8.24
CA PRO A 117 17.31 -5.21 7.21
C PRO A 117 16.39 -4.02 7.50
N ARG A 118 16.14 -3.20 6.48
CA ARG A 118 15.23 -2.07 6.55
C ARG A 118 13.85 -2.45 6.04
N LEU A 119 12.83 -2.14 6.83
CA LEU A 119 11.45 -2.42 6.52
C LEU A 119 10.72 -1.13 6.12
N GLN A 120 10.03 -1.18 4.99
CA GLN A 120 9.21 -0.08 4.49
C GLN A 120 7.78 -0.56 4.23
N VAL A 121 6.81 0.17 4.76
CA VAL A 121 5.40 -0.02 4.43
C VAL A 121 5.12 0.52 3.03
N ILE A 122 4.51 -0.31 2.19
CA ILE A 122 4.07 0.06 0.85
C ILE A 122 2.54 -0.06 0.79
N GLU A 123 1.90 1.03 0.37
CA GLU A 123 0.46 1.12 0.25
C GLU A 123 -0.10 0.24 -0.88
N GLY A 124 -1.35 -0.17 -0.75
CA GLY A 124 -2.00 -1.07 -1.72
C GLY A 124 -2.19 -0.50 -3.13
N ASP A 125 -1.95 0.79 -3.36
CA ASP A 125 -1.95 1.44 -4.68
C ASP A 125 -0.55 1.45 -5.35
N CYS A 126 0.48 1.06 -4.59
CA CYS A 126 1.89 1.08 -5.01
C CYS A 126 2.45 -0.30 -5.29
N ALA A 127 1.82 -1.38 -4.82
CA ALA A 127 2.35 -2.73 -4.98
C ALA A 127 1.28 -3.75 -5.42
N THR A 128 1.72 -4.74 -6.18
CA THR A 128 0.90 -5.87 -6.60
C THR A 128 1.77 -7.11 -6.82
N GLY A 129 1.13 -8.26 -6.99
CA GLY A 129 1.84 -9.49 -7.26
C GLY A 129 0.95 -10.65 -7.65
N ILE A 130 1.57 -11.77 -8.01
CA ILE A 130 0.93 -13.04 -8.34
C ILE A 130 1.24 -14.02 -7.23
N ILE A 131 0.19 -14.51 -6.59
CA ILE A 131 0.29 -15.51 -5.54
C ILE A 131 0.10 -16.89 -6.17
N ASP A 132 0.94 -17.85 -5.79
CA ASP A 132 0.71 -19.26 -6.09
C ASP A 132 -0.47 -19.77 -5.24
N PRO A 133 -1.57 -20.25 -5.86
CA PRO A 133 -2.75 -20.69 -5.11
C PRO A 133 -2.52 -21.92 -4.23
N ILE A 134 -1.43 -22.67 -4.45
CA ILE A 134 -1.10 -23.86 -3.66
C ILE A 134 -0.32 -23.45 -2.40
N THR A 135 0.77 -22.70 -2.59
CA THR A 135 1.67 -22.32 -1.48
C THR A 135 1.26 -21.04 -0.76
N ASN A 136 0.40 -20.22 -1.39
CA ASN A 136 0.11 -18.84 -1.00
C ASN A 136 1.35 -17.93 -0.94
N LEU A 137 2.45 -18.32 -1.59
CA LEU A 137 3.66 -17.50 -1.69
C LEU A 137 3.62 -16.61 -2.93
N LEU A 138 4.38 -15.52 -2.86
CA LEU A 138 4.54 -14.60 -3.98
C LEU A 138 5.45 -15.22 -5.05
N THR A 139 4.90 -15.44 -6.23
CA THR A 139 5.65 -15.93 -7.41
C THR A 139 6.30 -14.80 -8.19
N GLU A 140 5.60 -13.68 -8.30
CA GLU A 140 6.02 -12.50 -9.06
C GLU A 140 5.47 -11.26 -8.37
N GLY A 141 6.29 -10.24 -8.14
CA GLY A 141 5.91 -9.02 -7.45
C GLY A 141 6.33 -7.77 -8.19
N TYR A 142 5.64 -6.68 -7.91
CA TYR A 142 5.97 -5.35 -8.42
C TYR A 142 5.59 -4.31 -7.37
N ALA A 143 6.48 -3.36 -7.12
CA ALA A 143 6.23 -2.25 -6.23
C ALA A 143 6.83 -0.94 -6.76
N ILE A 144 6.14 0.16 -6.53
CA ILE A 144 6.65 1.52 -6.70
C ILE A 144 7.24 1.94 -5.35
N LEU A 145 8.56 2.06 -5.29
CA LEU A 145 9.30 2.40 -4.07
C LEU A 145 9.39 3.91 -3.83
N ASN A 146 9.36 4.69 -4.91
CA ASN A 146 9.40 6.15 -4.83
C ASN A 146 8.57 6.78 -5.95
N LYS A 147 7.89 7.89 -5.64
CA LYS A 147 7.07 8.68 -6.56
C LYS A 147 7.55 10.13 -6.57
N ASN A 148 7.42 10.81 -7.70
CA ASN A 148 7.62 12.27 -7.77
C ASN A 148 6.39 13.02 -7.26
N ASP A 149 6.48 14.35 -7.20
CA ASP A 149 5.37 15.23 -6.76
C ASP A 149 4.12 15.12 -7.64
N GLU A 150 4.25 14.64 -8.88
CA GLU A 150 3.14 14.38 -9.81
C GLU A 150 2.52 12.98 -9.64
N GLY A 151 3.01 12.18 -8.69
CA GLY A 151 2.56 10.81 -8.44
C GLY A 151 3.05 9.77 -9.46
N ARG A 152 4.03 10.13 -10.29
CA ARG A 152 4.68 9.21 -11.24
C ARG A 152 5.80 8.42 -10.54
N PRO A 153 5.98 7.14 -10.87
CA PRO A 153 7.03 6.32 -10.28
C PRO A 153 8.42 6.83 -10.69
N ILE A 154 9.30 7.06 -9.70
CA ILE A 154 10.73 7.33 -9.91
C ILE A 154 11.52 6.03 -9.81
N LEU A 155 11.21 5.21 -8.80
CA LEU A 155 11.88 3.95 -8.52
C LEU A 155 10.84 2.84 -8.43
N GLU A 156 10.96 1.85 -9.29
CA GLU A 156 10.15 0.65 -9.30
C GLU A 156 11.02 -0.56 -8.97
N ALA A 157 10.46 -1.55 -8.29
CA ALA A 157 11.09 -2.83 -8.01
C ALA A 157 10.23 -3.95 -8.57
N TYR A 158 10.87 -4.86 -9.28
CA TYR A 158 10.28 -6.07 -9.84
C TYR A 158 10.90 -7.28 -9.15
N PHE A 159 10.05 -8.09 -8.54
CA PHE A 159 10.43 -9.21 -7.69
C PHE A 159 10.17 -10.54 -8.40
N ILE A 160 11.22 -11.33 -8.56
CA ILE A 160 11.15 -12.71 -9.04
C ILE A 160 11.94 -13.62 -8.10
N SER A 161 11.79 -14.93 -8.27
CA SER A 161 12.49 -15.89 -7.42
C SER A 161 14.01 -15.69 -7.47
N GLY A 162 14.60 -15.32 -6.34
CA GLY A 162 16.05 -15.10 -6.17
C GLY A 162 16.62 -13.82 -6.78
N ARG A 163 15.81 -12.91 -7.32
CA ARG A 163 16.29 -11.65 -7.92
C ARG A 163 15.28 -10.51 -7.78
N THR A 164 15.79 -9.32 -7.49
CA THR A 164 15.03 -8.06 -7.54
C THR A 164 15.66 -7.16 -8.60
N ASP A 165 14.84 -6.70 -9.54
CA ASP A 165 15.25 -5.77 -10.59
C ASP A 165 14.70 -4.39 -10.25
N TYR A 166 15.56 -3.37 -10.29
CA TYR A 166 15.16 -1.98 -10.06
C TYR A 166 15.05 -1.24 -11.38
N TYR A 167 14.03 -0.41 -11.52
CA TYR A 167 13.86 0.46 -12.67
C TYR A 167 13.80 1.91 -12.20
N ILE A 168 14.66 2.77 -12.75
CA ILE A 168 14.76 4.19 -12.43
C ILE A 168 14.19 4.98 -13.60
N ASN A 169 13.14 5.76 -13.36
CA ASN A 169 12.41 6.50 -14.41
C ASN A 169 11.96 5.63 -15.59
N GLY A 170 11.68 4.35 -15.34
CA GLY A 170 11.27 3.37 -16.36
C GLY A 170 12.42 2.70 -17.12
N GLU A 171 13.68 3.05 -16.83
CA GLU A 171 14.88 2.42 -17.38
C GLU A 171 15.45 1.41 -16.37
N TYR A 172 16.00 0.29 -16.87
CA TYR A 172 16.62 -0.77 -16.06
C TYR A 172 18.02 -0.38 -15.59
#